data_AF-A0A1Q9EWR4-F1
#
_entry.id   AF-A0A1Q9EWR4-F1
#
_cell.length_a   1.000
_cell.length_b   1.000
_cell.length_c   1.000
_cell.angle_alpha   90.00
_cell.angle_beta   90.00
_cell.angle_gamma   90.00
#
_symmetry.space_group_name_H-M   'P 1'
#
loop_
_entity.id
_entity.type
_entity.pdbx_description
1 polymer ?
#
loop_
_entity_poly.entity_id
_entity_poly.type
_entity_poly.pdbx_seq_one_letter_code
_entity_poly.pdbx_strand_id
1 'polypeptide(L)'
;MSSAAVSPAVALQPPTTAASNSRLHAASSAERLQSTRKGSWCGASGAATVASLVACVGQRRQARTGRRGGIARLAEGEAQRVVVTGMGVVSPYGTDKEVFYDSLLEGKSAIKKITKFDPEGLTTQIAAQIEGFKAIPYVDKKSERRMDDVVKFTIVAGKKALEDANLAPDSEAFGELDKERCGILIGSAMGGTSLQTSMDNMDKLLKGKKASPFFVPYTLVNVPGGLLAIDLGFQGPNYAVVTACATGNYCISAAASHIQQGECDLALAGGAEASVTRAGMQVLGPGEAVSTGDVRFEWPTSVIQTFMLCFALSSRNDEPERASRPWDKARDGFVMGEGAGVLCLEETEEKCNGARSDRVQQYIEPKTNGRMLATLEGALQRVVPTSRGFQPPFPHASMSEESHAHAAAFVPDPSDVFIATVPKSGTTLLQMLCHALRTQGLHTDFEDIYQVAPWDQLAWDLGQSLDAEQVARPRLFKSHLRLASLNRGAKYICTIREPEAVVQSWWRFLRQKDVPPLRCYTSISEFVYDKDYLAEGMRFGASIWDYYVEYAKCLDLPQVLVVCFEDLDANLEGFEGSTE
;
A
#
# COMPACT_ATOMS: atom_id res chain seq x y z
N MET A 1 -22.54 54.80 -26.59
CA MET A 1 -21.90 55.46 -25.42
C MET A 1 -22.16 54.56 -24.22
N SER A 2 -21.23 53.86 -23.56
CA SER A 2 -19.77 53.88 -23.52
C SER A 2 -19.30 52.46 -23.19
N SER A 3 -18.19 52.04 -23.81
CA SER A 3 -17.46 50.78 -23.58
C SER A 3 -16.40 50.96 -22.49
N ALA A 4 -16.22 49.97 -21.63
CA ALA A 4 -14.95 49.66 -20.94
C ALA A 4 -15.06 48.23 -20.38
N ALA A 5 -14.53 47.20 -21.04
CA ALA A 5 -13.13 46.76 -21.04
C ALA A 5 -12.70 46.13 -19.70
N VAL A 6 -12.74 44.80 -19.69
CA VAL A 6 -12.13 43.89 -18.72
C VAL A 6 -10.61 43.84 -18.98
N SER A 7 -9.80 43.79 -17.92
CA SER A 7 -8.36 43.45 -17.98
C SER A 7 -7.93 42.66 -16.72
N PRO A 8 -6.85 41.86 -16.79
CA PRO A 8 -6.88 40.47 -16.32
C PRO A 8 -5.87 40.13 -15.21
N ALA A 9 -5.86 38.82 -14.90
CA ALA A 9 -5.06 38.07 -13.93
C ALA A 9 -3.59 38.50 -13.73
N VAL A 10 -3.16 38.43 -12.47
CA VAL A 10 -1.78 38.57 -12.02
C VAL A 10 -1.02 37.27 -12.31
N ALA A 11 -0.09 37.33 -13.26
CA ALA A 11 0.90 36.29 -13.51
C ALA A 11 2.16 36.56 -12.68
N LEU A 12 2.60 35.58 -11.88
CA LEU A 12 3.90 35.57 -11.22
C LEU A 12 5.00 35.26 -12.25
N GLN A 13 5.94 36.19 -12.43
CA GLN A 13 7.14 36.01 -13.25
C GLN A 13 8.29 35.34 -12.45
N PRO A 14 9.19 34.59 -13.13
CA PRO A 14 10.33 33.93 -12.49
C PRO A 14 11.48 34.93 -12.25
N PRO A 15 12.36 34.70 -11.24
CA PRO A 15 13.44 35.63 -10.95
C PRO A 15 14.59 35.47 -11.95
N THR A 16 14.98 36.60 -12.54
CA THR A 16 16.17 36.79 -13.38
C THR A 16 17.45 36.80 -12.56
N THR A 17 18.46 36.15 -13.10
CA THR A 17 19.87 36.13 -12.67
C THR A 17 20.51 37.52 -12.63
N ALA A 18 21.13 37.88 -11.52
CA ALA A 18 22.13 38.94 -11.44
C ALA A 18 23.31 38.50 -10.57
N ALA A 19 24.49 38.53 -11.19
CA ALA A 19 25.77 38.13 -10.65
C ALA A 19 26.25 39.06 -9.52
N SER A 20 26.91 38.49 -8.51
CA SER A 20 27.91 39.20 -7.72
C SER A 20 29.13 38.29 -7.47
N ASN A 21 30.26 38.75 -8.00
CA ASN A 21 31.59 38.20 -7.80
C ASN A 21 32.11 38.58 -6.41
N SER A 22 32.55 37.60 -5.61
CA SER A 22 33.59 37.83 -4.60
C SER A 22 34.41 36.56 -4.33
N ARG A 23 35.46 36.43 -5.14
CA ARG A 23 36.79 35.85 -4.89
C ARG A 23 36.96 34.96 -3.65
N LEU A 24 37.14 33.67 -3.92
CA LEU A 24 37.86 32.71 -3.09
C LEU A 24 39.34 33.12 -2.98
N HIS A 25 39.83 33.29 -1.75
CA HIS A 25 41.26 33.18 -1.45
C HIS A 25 41.46 32.00 -0.51
N ALA A 26 42.07 30.95 -1.07
CA ALA A 26 42.76 29.94 -0.29
C ALA A 26 44.12 30.48 0.13
N ALA A 27 44.44 30.44 1.43
CA ALA A 27 45.82 30.41 1.90
C ALA A 27 45.90 29.79 3.30
N SER A 28 46.83 28.84 3.39
CA SER A 28 47.37 28.16 4.56
C SER A 28 47.78 29.07 5.71
N SER A 29 47.64 28.59 6.95
CA SER A 29 48.74 28.69 7.95
C SER A 29 48.52 27.71 9.09
N ALA A 30 49.32 26.65 9.11
CA ALA A 30 49.79 26.07 10.36
C ALA A 30 50.67 27.14 11.05
N GLU A 31 50.38 27.46 12.32
CA GLU A 31 51.28 28.02 13.34
C GLU A 31 50.49 28.87 14.35
N ARG A 32 50.10 28.26 15.48
CA ARG A 32 50.33 28.81 16.83
C ARG A 32 49.75 27.89 17.90
N LEU A 33 50.58 26.93 18.28
CA LEU A 33 50.61 26.39 19.64
C LEU A 33 51.55 27.29 20.44
N GLN A 34 51.05 28.06 21.40
CA GLN A 34 51.80 28.40 22.61
C GLN A 34 50.91 29.03 23.69
N SER A 35 51.05 28.44 24.88
CA SER A 35 50.74 28.96 26.21
C SER A 35 49.27 29.08 26.62
N THR A 36 48.83 28.12 27.43
CA THR A 36 48.64 28.36 28.88
C THR A 36 48.59 27.02 29.61
N ARG A 37 49.61 26.75 30.43
CA ARG A 37 49.60 25.70 31.46
C ARG A 37 48.89 26.26 32.70
N LYS A 38 47.99 25.49 33.30
CA LYS A 38 48.06 25.00 34.70
C LYS A 38 46.77 24.29 35.09
N GLY A 39 46.89 23.04 35.52
CA GLY A 39 45.80 22.25 36.10
C GLY A 39 46.14 20.76 36.06
N SER A 40 46.83 20.29 37.10
CA SER A 40 47.37 18.94 37.28
C SER A 40 46.32 17.84 37.32
N TRP A 41 46.58 16.70 36.66
CA TRP A 41 46.20 15.36 37.13
C TRP A 41 47.24 14.34 36.62
N CYS A 42 48.18 13.94 37.49
CA CYS A 42 48.79 12.60 37.44
C CYS A 42 47.70 11.61 37.86
N GLY A 43 47.53 10.39 37.36
CA GLY A 43 48.33 9.54 36.50
C GLY A 43 47.97 8.11 36.90
N ALA A 44 47.31 7.35 36.02
CA ALA A 44 47.24 5.88 36.05
C ALA A 44 46.47 5.37 34.82
N SER A 45 46.96 4.28 34.21
CA SER A 45 46.31 3.41 33.21
C SER A 45 46.25 3.84 31.72
N GLY A 46 47.42 4.03 31.10
CA GLY A 46 47.56 4.15 29.63
C GLY A 46 47.41 2.85 28.82
N ALA A 47 47.16 1.70 29.45
CA ALA A 47 47.01 0.42 28.76
C ALA A 47 45.55 0.08 28.39
N ALA A 48 44.56 0.61 29.12
CA ALA A 48 43.14 0.34 28.87
C ALA A 48 42.58 1.13 27.67
N THR A 49 43.20 2.25 27.32
CA THR A 49 42.72 3.15 26.24
C THR A 49 43.08 2.63 24.84
N VAL A 50 44.19 1.89 24.70
CA VAL A 50 44.61 1.35 23.39
C VAL A 50 43.78 0.12 23.01
N ALA A 51 43.42 -0.74 23.97
CA ALA A 51 42.53 -1.88 23.73
C ALA A 51 41.12 -1.44 23.30
N SER A 52 40.55 -0.41 23.92
CA SER A 52 39.25 0.17 23.52
C SER A 52 39.31 0.89 22.17
N LEU A 53 40.43 1.52 21.81
CA LEU A 53 40.60 2.11 20.47
C LEU A 53 40.75 1.03 19.39
N VAL A 54 41.48 -0.06 19.66
CA VAL A 54 41.63 -1.17 18.71
C VAL A 54 40.31 -1.94 18.54
N ALA A 55 39.52 -2.11 19.61
CA ALA A 55 38.16 -2.68 19.53
C ALA A 55 37.20 -1.77 18.73
N CYS A 56 37.24 -0.45 18.95
CA CYS A 56 36.43 0.53 18.21
C CYS A 56 36.83 0.61 16.71
N VAL A 57 38.11 0.46 16.39
CA VAL A 57 38.61 0.40 15.00
C VAL A 57 38.29 -0.94 14.34
N GLY A 58 38.26 -2.04 15.10
CA GLY A 58 37.84 -3.38 14.65
C GLY A 58 36.34 -3.44 14.30
N GLN A 59 35.47 -2.92 15.17
CA GLN A 59 34.02 -2.83 14.94
C GLN A 59 33.68 -1.91 13.74
N ARG A 60 34.40 -0.78 13.58
CA ARG A 60 34.24 0.08 12.38
C ARG A 60 34.72 -0.57 11.08
N ARG A 61 35.65 -1.54 11.13
CA ARG A 61 36.06 -2.30 9.96
C ARG A 61 35.00 -3.32 9.54
N GLN A 62 34.35 -4.01 10.48
CA GLN A 62 33.25 -4.95 10.18
C GLN A 62 31.98 -4.26 9.66
N ALA A 63 31.60 -3.10 10.22
CA ALA A 63 30.49 -2.30 9.71
C ALA A 63 30.76 -1.74 8.29
N ARG A 64 32.03 -1.43 7.97
CA ARG A 64 32.44 -1.02 6.61
C ARG A 64 32.48 -2.16 5.60
N THR A 65 32.76 -3.39 6.02
CA THR A 65 32.73 -4.55 5.13
C THR A 65 31.31 -4.99 4.78
N GLY A 66 30.35 -4.88 5.72
CA GLY A 66 28.92 -5.12 5.43
C GLY A 66 28.33 -4.14 4.41
N ARG A 67 28.61 -2.83 4.58
CA ARG A 67 28.17 -1.77 3.64
C ARG A 67 28.77 -1.89 2.24
N ARG A 68 30.00 -2.41 2.11
CA ARG A 68 30.62 -2.68 0.81
C ARG A 68 30.01 -3.92 0.13
N GLY A 69 29.57 -4.92 0.91
CA GLY A 69 28.89 -6.11 0.39
C GLY A 69 27.50 -5.80 -0.16
N GLY A 70 26.68 -5.02 0.54
CA GLY A 70 25.32 -4.68 0.09
C GLY A 70 25.28 -3.85 -1.20
N ILE A 71 26.15 -2.84 -1.32
CA ILE A 71 26.24 -2.01 -2.54
C ILE A 71 26.82 -2.81 -3.72
N ALA A 72 27.77 -3.72 -3.47
CA ALA A 72 28.33 -4.58 -4.51
C ALA A 72 27.29 -5.61 -5.03
N ARG A 73 26.50 -6.22 -4.14
CA ARG A 73 25.44 -7.19 -4.52
C ARG A 73 24.29 -6.56 -5.30
N LEU A 74 23.89 -5.33 -4.95
CA LEU A 74 22.93 -4.54 -5.73
C LEU A 74 23.43 -4.23 -7.15
N ALA A 75 24.75 -4.06 -7.32
CA ALA A 75 25.37 -3.87 -8.64
C ALA A 75 25.51 -5.17 -9.45
N GLU A 76 25.48 -6.33 -8.78
CA GLU A 76 25.58 -7.67 -9.39
C GLU A 76 24.19 -8.29 -9.70
N GLY A 77 23.09 -7.59 -9.42
CA GLY A 77 21.73 -8.05 -9.75
C GLY A 77 21.08 -8.99 -8.74
N GLU A 78 21.75 -9.31 -7.62
CA GLU A 78 21.19 -10.10 -6.53
C GLU A 78 20.62 -9.19 -5.43
N ALA A 79 19.42 -8.66 -5.65
CA ALA A 79 18.71 -7.90 -4.61
C ALA A 79 18.39 -8.83 -3.42
N GLN A 80 18.88 -8.49 -2.23
CA GLN A 80 18.54 -9.22 -0.99
C GLN A 80 17.02 -9.27 -0.82
N ARG A 81 16.44 -10.47 -0.81
CA ARG A 81 14.99 -10.62 -0.60
C ARG A 81 14.67 -10.33 0.87
N VAL A 82 13.55 -9.65 1.08
CA VAL A 82 13.00 -9.34 2.40
C VAL A 82 11.75 -10.17 2.59
N VAL A 83 11.65 -10.85 3.72
CA VAL A 83 10.50 -11.73 4.04
C VAL A 83 9.81 -11.24 5.31
N VAL A 84 8.49 -11.46 5.39
CA VAL A 84 7.71 -11.19 6.61
C VAL A 84 7.65 -12.47 7.43
N THR A 85 8.27 -12.46 8.61
CA THR A 85 8.35 -13.65 9.48
C THR A 85 7.34 -13.63 10.62
N GLY A 86 6.83 -12.45 10.96
CA GLY A 86 5.81 -12.30 12.00
C GLY A 86 5.01 -11.01 11.86
N MET A 87 3.81 -11.02 12.44
CA MET A 87 2.87 -9.90 12.41
C MET A 87 2.26 -9.67 13.79
N GLY A 88 2.13 -8.41 14.17
CA GLY A 88 1.48 -8.00 15.41
C GLY A 88 0.49 -6.89 15.16
N VAL A 89 -0.66 -6.98 15.81
CA VAL A 89 -1.75 -6.02 15.68
C VAL A 89 -2.29 -5.60 17.04
N VAL A 90 -2.71 -4.35 17.12
CA VAL A 90 -3.57 -3.82 18.17
C VAL A 90 -4.72 -3.13 17.47
N SER A 91 -5.94 -3.63 17.64
CA SER A 91 -7.13 -3.17 16.93
C SER A 91 -8.34 -3.09 17.86
N PRO A 92 -9.45 -2.49 17.43
CA PRO A 92 -10.72 -2.54 18.17
C PRO A 92 -11.26 -3.96 18.43
N TYR A 93 -10.79 -4.97 17.68
CA TYR A 93 -11.15 -6.39 17.89
C TYR A 93 -10.24 -7.09 18.92
N GLY A 94 -9.22 -6.40 19.43
CA GLY A 94 -8.23 -6.94 20.34
C GLY A 94 -6.83 -6.97 19.70
N THR A 95 -5.94 -7.72 20.35
CA THR A 95 -4.52 -7.81 19.97
C THR A 95 -4.16 -9.11 19.27
N ASP A 96 -5.11 -10.04 19.16
CA ASP A 96 -4.91 -11.30 18.45
C ASP A 96 -5.10 -11.09 16.95
N LYS A 97 -4.08 -11.46 16.16
CA LYS A 97 -4.08 -11.26 14.71
C LYS A 97 -5.11 -12.14 13.99
N GLU A 98 -5.39 -13.33 14.50
CA GLU A 98 -6.36 -14.25 13.90
C GLU A 98 -7.77 -13.76 14.19
N VAL A 99 -8.04 -13.29 15.41
CA VAL A 99 -9.33 -12.65 15.74
C VAL A 99 -9.56 -11.40 14.89
N PHE A 100 -8.52 -10.59 14.69
CA PHE A 100 -8.58 -9.43 13.81
C PHE A 100 -8.90 -9.85 12.37
N TYR A 101 -8.15 -10.82 11.82
CA TYR A 101 -8.31 -11.30 10.46
C TYR A 101 -9.68 -11.96 10.21
N ASP A 102 -10.12 -12.84 11.11
CA ASP A 102 -11.44 -13.48 11.06
C ASP A 102 -12.56 -12.44 11.11
N SER A 103 -12.41 -11.39 11.94
CA SER A 103 -13.38 -10.30 12.00
C SER A 103 -13.48 -9.51 10.70
N LEU A 104 -12.36 -9.35 9.98
CA LEU A 104 -12.35 -8.74 8.64
C LEU A 104 -13.04 -9.63 7.61
N LEU A 105 -12.76 -10.94 7.61
CA LEU A 105 -13.39 -11.90 6.70
C LEU A 105 -14.92 -11.98 6.90
N GLU A 106 -15.38 -11.83 8.13
CA GLU A 106 -16.80 -11.78 8.47
C GLU A 106 -17.48 -10.43 8.15
N GLY A 107 -16.70 -9.41 7.76
CA GLY A 107 -17.22 -8.07 7.47
C GLY A 107 -17.76 -7.37 8.71
N LYS A 108 -17.26 -7.69 9.91
CA LYS A 108 -17.64 -7.01 11.14
C LYS A 108 -17.17 -5.57 11.11
N SER A 109 -18.00 -4.66 11.61
CA SER A 109 -17.65 -3.24 11.80
C SER A 109 -17.28 -2.96 13.26
N ALA A 110 -16.18 -2.26 13.45
CA ALA A 110 -15.70 -1.80 14.75
C ALA A 110 -16.22 -0.40 15.12
N ILE A 111 -16.89 0.28 14.17
CA ILE A 111 -17.30 1.66 14.34
C ILE A 111 -18.51 1.72 15.25
N LYS A 112 -18.39 2.51 16.31
CA LYS A 112 -19.45 2.72 17.31
C LYS A 112 -19.50 4.18 17.71
N LYS A 113 -20.53 4.55 18.47
CA LYS A 113 -20.56 5.84 19.16
C LYS A 113 -19.36 5.93 20.10
N ILE A 114 -18.71 7.09 20.12
CA ILE A 114 -17.54 7.35 20.96
C ILE A 114 -17.93 7.22 22.43
N THR A 115 -17.13 6.48 23.20
CA THR A 115 -17.28 6.30 24.65
C THR A 115 -16.05 6.77 25.44
N LYS A 116 -14.89 6.97 24.78
CA LYS A 116 -13.67 7.51 25.42
C LYS A 116 -13.86 8.90 26.03
N PHE A 117 -14.84 9.64 25.52
CA PHE A 117 -15.27 10.94 26.01
C PHE A 117 -16.71 11.20 25.58
N ASP A 118 -17.37 12.19 26.17
CA ASP A 118 -18.72 12.60 25.76
C ASP A 118 -18.69 13.29 24.38
N PRO A 119 -19.32 12.72 23.33
CA PRO A 119 -19.31 13.29 22.00
C PRO A 119 -20.48 14.26 21.75
N GLU A 120 -21.30 14.59 22.76
CA GLU A 120 -22.42 15.51 22.61
C GLU A 120 -21.97 16.89 22.08
N GLY A 121 -22.74 17.43 21.14
CA GLY A 121 -22.42 18.69 20.45
C GLY A 121 -21.41 18.57 19.30
N LEU A 122 -20.83 17.38 19.05
CA LEU A 122 -19.96 17.15 17.91
C LEU A 122 -20.76 16.68 16.68
N THR A 123 -20.35 17.13 15.49
CA THR A 123 -20.94 16.72 14.21
C THR A 123 -20.70 15.23 13.93
N THR A 124 -19.52 14.72 14.26
CA THR A 124 -19.15 13.30 14.21
C THR A 124 -19.01 12.76 15.64
N GLN A 125 -19.84 11.78 15.97
CA GLN A 125 -19.91 11.17 17.31
C GLN A 125 -19.47 9.70 17.30
N ILE A 126 -18.84 9.27 16.21
CA ILE A 126 -18.52 7.88 15.93
C ILE A 126 -17.01 7.72 15.67
N ALA A 127 -16.46 6.58 16.10
CA ALA A 127 -15.08 6.19 15.85
C ALA A 127 -14.92 4.67 15.97
N ALA A 128 -13.84 4.14 15.38
CA ALA A 128 -13.36 2.79 15.63
C ALA A 128 -12.33 2.82 16.77
N GLN A 129 -12.83 2.91 18.01
CA GLN A 129 -12.01 3.02 19.21
C GLN A 129 -11.69 1.65 19.84
N ILE A 130 -10.55 1.58 20.53
CA ILE A 130 -10.11 0.46 21.35
C ILE A 130 -10.55 0.72 22.79
N GLU A 131 -11.37 -0.19 23.32
CA GLU A 131 -11.91 -0.14 24.68
C GLU A 131 -11.20 -1.14 25.59
N GLY A 132 -10.99 -0.76 26.86
CA GLY A 132 -10.48 -1.69 27.88
C GLY A 132 -9.07 -2.24 27.63
N PHE A 133 -8.27 -1.58 26.77
CA PHE A 133 -6.93 -2.02 26.43
C PHE A 133 -6.03 -2.14 27.66
N LYS A 134 -5.27 -3.24 27.73
CA LYS A 134 -4.23 -3.47 28.73
C LYS A 134 -2.96 -3.88 28.02
N ALA A 135 -1.86 -3.25 28.38
CA ALA A 135 -0.53 -3.56 27.87
C ALA A 135 0.13 -4.73 28.62
N ILE A 136 -0.49 -5.23 29.69
CA ILE A 136 -0.03 -6.40 30.45
C ILE A 136 -0.19 -7.67 29.60
N PRO A 137 0.79 -8.61 29.60
CA PRO A 137 2.03 -8.62 30.39
C PRO A 137 3.23 -7.88 29.76
N TYR A 138 3.07 -7.30 28.57
CA TYR A 138 4.16 -6.71 27.78
C TYR A 138 4.80 -5.46 28.38
N VAL A 139 4.06 -4.73 29.21
CA VAL A 139 4.53 -3.53 29.93
C VAL A 139 4.21 -3.67 31.42
N ASP A 140 5.15 -3.30 32.29
CA ASP A 140 4.91 -3.32 33.72
C ASP A 140 3.83 -2.30 34.14
N LYS A 141 3.08 -2.64 35.20
CA LYS A 141 1.93 -1.85 35.66
C LYS A 141 2.26 -0.39 36.03
N LYS A 142 3.50 -0.09 36.42
CA LYS A 142 3.92 1.27 36.80
C LYS A 142 4.18 2.10 35.55
N SER A 143 4.82 1.53 34.54
CA SER A 143 5.09 2.17 33.25
C SER A 143 3.81 2.32 32.41
N GLU A 144 2.95 1.31 32.38
CA GLU A 144 1.67 1.33 31.63
C GLU A 144 0.80 2.55 32.00
N ARG A 145 0.76 2.92 33.28
CA ARG A 145 -0.02 4.08 33.78
C ARG A 145 0.49 5.44 33.30
N ARG A 146 1.72 5.50 32.80
CA ARG A 146 2.41 6.74 32.42
C ARG A 146 2.61 6.86 30.92
N MET A 147 2.47 5.75 30.20
CA MET A 147 2.65 5.68 28.76
C MET A 147 1.37 6.08 28.04
N ASP A 148 1.56 6.79 26.94
CA ASP A 148 0.52 7.07 25.96
C ASP A 148 -0.02 5.79 25.32
N ASP A 149 -1.28 5.81 24.87
CA ASP A 149 -1.89 4.69 24.15
C ASP A 149 -1.07 4.32 22.91
N VAL A 150 -0.54 5.28 22.15
CA VAL A 150 0.27 4.98 20.95
C VAL A 150 1.54 4.21 21.30
N VAL A 151 2.16 4.51 22.44
CA VAL A 151 3.38 3.82 22.92
C VAL A 151 3.02 2.41 23.33
N LYS A 152 1.91 2.25 24.08
CA LYS A 152 1.45 0.94 24.51
C LYS A 152 1.03 0.07 23.31
N PHE A 153 0.34 0.63 22.32
CA PHE A 153 -0.04 -0.08 21.09
C PHE A 153 1.21 -0.52 20.32
N THR A 154 2.20 0.37 20.20
CA THR A 154 3.47 0.07 19.54
C THR A 154 4.22 -1.07 20.22
N ILE A 155 4.36 -1.03 21.55
CA ILE A 155 5.09 -2.06 22.30
C ILE A 155 4.39 -3.42 22.18
N VAL A 156 3.07 -3.45 22.38
CA VAL A 156 2.30 -4.69 22.29
C VAL A 156 2.34 -5.24 20.86
N ALA A 157 2.05 -4.43 19.83
CA ALA A 157 2.11 -4.90 18.45
C ALA A 157 3.52 -5.38 18.06
N GLY A 158 4.56 -4.66 18.44
CA GLY A 158 5.94 -5.04 18.14
C GLY A 158 6.37 -6.34 18.81
N LYS A 159 6.06 -6.54 20.10
CA LYS A 159 6.35 -7.80 20.79
C LYS A 159 5.54 -8.96 20.26
N LYS A 160 4.26 -8.76 19.92
CA LYS A 160 3.44 -9.80 19.29
C LYS A 160 3.93 -10.17 17.88
N ALA A 161 4.48 -9.21 17.13
CA ALA A 161 5.13 -9.50 15.85
C ALA A 161 6.37 -10.39 16.02
N LEU A 162 7.16 -10.15 17.07
CA LEU A 162 8.29 -11.02 17.42
C LEU A 162 7.84 -12.39 17.91
N GLU A 163 6.83 -12.48 18.78
CA GLU A 163 6.27 -13.76 19.23
C GLU A 163 5.77 -14.59 18.05
N ASP A 164 5.06 -13.96 17.11
CA ASP A 164 4.60 -14.62 15.89
C ASP A 164 5.76 -15.05 14.98
N ALA A 165 6.88 -14.33 15.01
CA ALA A 165 8.13 -14.72 14.34
C ALA A 165 8.91 -15.81 15.10
N ASN A 166 8.39 -16.37 16.21
CA ASN A 166 9.12 -17.25 17.13
C ASN A 166 10.39 -16.61 17.72
N LEU A 167 10.36 -15.31 17.95
CA LEU A 167 11.42 -14.47 18.50
C LEU A 167 10.94 -13.72 19.76
N ALA A 168 10.08 -14.35 20.55
CA ALA A 168 9.63 -13.80 21.83
C ALA A 168 10.84 -13.34 22.68
N PRO A 169 10.79 -12.19 23.39
CA PRO A 169 11.95 -11.64 24.10
C PRO A 169 12.63 -12.58 25.13
N ASP A 170 11.89 -13.56 25.63
CA ASP A 170 12.35 -14.59 26.58
C ASP A 170 12.81 -15.90 25.91
N SER A 171 12.74 -15.99 24.57
CA SER A 171 13.17 -17.16 23.80
C SER A 171 14.68 -17.21 23.60
N GLU A 172 15.24 -18.42 23.47
CA GLU A 172 16.65 -18.65 23.14
C GLU A 172 17.03 -18.00 21.80
N ALA A 173 16.17 -18.15 20.78
CA ALA A 173 16.36 -17.57 19.46
C ALA A 173 16.47 -16.04 19.49
N PHE A 174 15.74 -15.36 20.39
CA PHE A 174 15.90 -13.92 20.58
C PHE A 174 17.26 -13.56 21.20
N GLY A 175 17.80 -14.40 22.08
CA GLY A 175 19.12 -14.23 22.69
C GLY A 175 20.27 -14.36 21.70
N GLU A 176 20.10 -15.12 20.62
CA GLU A 176 21.09 -15.32 19.55
C GLU A 176 21.15 -14.16 18.54
N LEU A 177 20.16 -13.26 18.53
CA LEU A 177 20.12 -12.14 17.60
C LEU A 177 21.27 -11.15 17.83
N ASP A 178 21.95 -10.77 16.75
CA ASP A 178 22.84 -9.61 16.75
C ASP A 178 22.02 -8.32 16.85
N LYS A 179 21.95 -7.77 18.07
CA LYS A 179 21.14 -6.58 18.36
C LYS A 179 21.62 -5.32 17.61
N GLU A 180 22.89 -5.24 17.21
CA GLU A 180 23.40 -4.14 16.37
C GLU A 180 22.83 -4.19 14.94
N ARG A 181 22.32 -5.35 14.52
CA ARG A 181 21.68 -5.59 13.22
C ARG A 181 20.16 -5.75 13.31
N CYS A 182 19.55 -5.37 14.44
CA CYS A 182 18.10 -5.32 14.60
C CYS A 182 17.59 -3.87 14.60
N GLY A 183 16.77 -3.50 13.61
CA GLY A 183 16.21 -2.16 13.43
C GLY A 183 14.77 -2.01 13.92
N ILE A 184 14.34 -0.76 14.14
CA ILE A 184 12.95 -0.39 14.44
C ILE A 184 12.55 0.84 13.62
N LEU A 185 11.59 0.67 12.73
CA LEU A 185 11.00 1.74 11.93
C LEU A 185 9.49 1.71 12.13
N ILE A 186 9.03 2.24 13.26
CA ILE A 186 7.60 2.33 13.57
C ILE A 186 7.24 3.80 13.71
N GLY A 187 6.31 4.26 12.89
CA GLY A 187 5.90 5.65 12.83
C GLY A 187 4.52 5.89 13.42
N SER A 188 4.28 7.14 13.80
CA SER A 188 2.95 7.66 14.12
C SER A 188 2.80 9.00 13.43
N ALA A 189 1.64 9.26 12.83
CA ALA A 189 1.42 10.52 12.11
C ALA A 189 1.34 11.69 13.08
N MET A 190 0.71 11.46 14.24
CA MET A 190 0.44 12.47 15.24
C MET A 190 1.29 12.31 16.52
N GLY A 191 1.95 11.17 16.70
CA GLY A 191 2.79 10.86 17.85
C GLY A 191 1.98 10.46 19.09
N GLY A 192 2.52 10.77 20.27
CA GLY A 192 1.81 10.61 21.54
C GLY A 192 0.59 11.53 21.61
N THR A 193 -0.53 11.06 21.08
CA THR A 193 -1.80 11.79 20.97
C THR A 193 -2.64 11.78 22.23
N SER A 194 -2.06 11.57 23.41
CA SER A 194 -2.52 12.30 24.58
C SER A 194 -2.15 13.77 24.40
N LEU A 195 -2.78 14.38 23.38
CA LEU A 195 -3.15 15.77 23.36
C LEU A 195 -3.75 16.14 24.71
N GLN A 196 -4.45 15.23 25.40
CA GLN A 196 -4.82 15.40 26.81
C GLN A 196 -3.64 15.59 27.75
N THR A 197 -2.61 14.72 27.76
CA THR A 197 -1.42 14.92 28.61
C THR A 197 -0.66 16.19 28.20
N SER A 198 -0.58 16.45 26.90
CA SER A 198 0.07 17.63 26.35
C SER A 198 -0.66 18.90 26.76
N MET A 199 -1.99 18.92 26.66
CA MET A 199 -2.85 20.00 27.10
C MET A 199 -2.87 20.15 28.61
N ASP A 200 -2.89 19.07 29.38
CA ASP A 200 -2.80 19.13 30.84
C ASP A 200 -1.46 19.73 31.28
N ASN A 201 -0.38 19.42 30.57
CA ASN A 201 0.93 20.01 30.82
C ASN A 201 1.02 21.45 30.33
N MET A 202 0.44 21.79 29.18
CA MET A 202 0.35 23.17 28.69
C MET A 202 -0.52 24.04 29.60
N ASP A 203 -1.67 23.55 30.06
CA ASP A 203 -2.56 24.20 31.01
C ASP A 203 -1.86 24.45 32.35
N LYS A 204 -1.10 23.46 32.84
CA LYS A 204 -0.22 23.65 34.00
C LYS A 204 0.77 24.79 33.74
N LEU A 205 1.48 24.79 32.61
CA LEU A 205 2.47 25.83 32.29
C LEU A 205 1.84 27.22 32.18
N LEU A 206 0.71 27.35 31.50
CA LEU A 206 -0.04 28.61 31.36
C LEU A 206 -0.54 29.14 32.71
N LYS A 207 -0.87 28.24 33.64
CA LYS A 207 -1.22 28.57 35.04
C LYS A 207 0.01 28.75 35.94
N GLY A 208 1.22 28.85 35.38
CA GLY A 208 2.47 29.02 36.13
C GLY A 208 2.90 27.80 36.95
N LYS A 209 2.32 26.63 36.70
CA LYS A 209 2.65 25.35 37.34
C LYS A 209 3.68 24.58 36.52
N LYS A 210 4.43 23.69 37.18
CA LYS A 210 5.43 22.85 36.51
C LYS A 210 4.76 21.76 35.65
N ALA A 211 5.21 21.63 34.40
CA ALA A 211 4.90 20.47 33.57
C ALA A 211 5.65 19.21 34.05
N SER A 212 5.16 18.05 33.62
CA SER A 212 5.87 16.79 33.77
C SER A 212 7.20 16.83 33.01
N PRO A 213 8.32 16.35 33.61
CA PRO A 213 9.58 16.21 32.88
C PRO A 213 9.50 15.17 31.75
N PHE A 214 8.47 14.32 31.77
CA PHE A 214 8.19 13.34 30.73
C PHE A 214 7.26 13.86 29.63
N PHE A 215 6.90 15.15 29.65
CA PHE A 215 6.03 15.74 28.64
C PHE A 215 6.63 15.61 27.23
N VAL A 216 7.80 16.21 26.98
CA VAL A 216 8.43 16.14 25.65
C VAL A 216 8.78 14.70 25.24
N PRO A 217 9.39 13.87 26.10
CA PRO A 217 9.73 12.50 25.73
C PRO A 217 8.57 11.57 25.45
N TYR A 218 7.31 11.92 25.74
CA TYR A 218 6.16 11.08 25.40
C TYR A 218 5.30 11.63 24.27
N THR A 219 5.54 12.85 23.81
CA THR A 219 4.79 13.46 22.69
C THR A 219 5.45 13.22 21.34
N LEU A 220 6.78 13.06 21.28
CA LEU A 220 7.50 12.97 20.01
C LEU A 220 7.16 11.69 19.23
N VAL A 221 6.99 11.83 17.92
CA VAL A 221 6.59 10.77 16.96
C VAL A 221 7.53 9.56 16.90
N ASN A 222 8.81 9.74 17.23
CA ASN A 222 9.82 8.67 17.21
C ASN A 222 9.92 7.91 18.54
N VAL A 223 9.28 8.40 19.60
CA VAL A 223 9.34 7.79 20.93
C VAL A 223 8.73 6.40 20.99
N PRO A 224 7.58 6.10 20.35
CA PRO A 224 6.99 4.77 20.43
C PRO A 224 7.96 3.67 19.95
N GLY A 225 8.58 3.85 18.79
CA GLY A 225 9.63 2.96 18.28
C GLY A 225 10.89 3.00 19.14
N GLY A 226 11.31 4.18 19.60
CA GLY A 226 12.48 4.33 20.46
C GLY A 226 12.38 3.60 21.81
N LEU A 227 11.22 3.65 22.46
CA LEU A 227 10.97 2.94 23.72
C LEU A 227 10.92 1.43 23.52
N LEU A 228 10.34 0.97 22.40
CA LEU A 228 10.39 -0.44 22.03
C LEU A 228 11.84 -0.89 21.77
N ALA A 229 12.68 -0.06 21.15
CA ALA A 229 14.09 -0.40 20.93
C ALA A 229 14.85 -0.53 22.25
N ILE A 230 14.60 0.38 23.20
CA ILE A 230 15.18 0.31 24.55
C ILE A 230 14.76 -0.97 25.27
N ASP A 231 13.48 -1.31 25.18
CA ASP A 231 12.91 -2.48 25.84
C ASP A 231 13.42 -3.80 25.24
N LEU A 232 13.63 -3.87 23.92
CA LEU A 232 14.18 -5.05 23.22
C LEU A 232 15.71 -5.09 23.14
N GLY A 233 16.40 -3.99 23.46
CA GLY A 233 17.84 -3.83 23.29
C GLY A 233 18.33 -3.70 21.85
N PHE A 234 17.45 -3.35 20.90
CA PHE A 234 17.77 -3.22 19.47
C PHE A 234 18.57 -1.94 19.20
N GLN A 235 19.64 -2.06 18.41
CA GLN A 235 20.65 -1.01 18.18
C GLN A 235 20.88 -0.70 16.70
N GLY A 236 20.16 -1.35 15.78
CA GLY A 236 20.19 -1.05 14.35
C GLY A 236 19.46 0.26 13.99
N PRO A 237 19.11 0.47 12.71
CA PRO A 237 18.41 1.68 12.25
C PRO A 237 17.13 1.93 13.07
N ASN A 238 17.06 3.11 13.70
CA ASN A 238 15.96 3.48 14.60
C ASN A 238 15.52 4.93 14.39
N TYR A 239 14.42 5.11 13.66
CA TYR A 239 13.77 6.40 13.44
C TYR A 239 12.32 6.20 12.98
N ALA A 240 11.54 7.27 12.97
CA ALA A 240 10.16 7.27 12.48
C ALA A 240 10.04 8.10 11.20
N VAL A 241 9.43 7.54 10.17
CA VAL A 241 8.96 8.29 9.00
C VAL A 241 7.54 8.77 9.28
N VAL A 242 7.26 10.04 9.01
CA VAL A 242 5.96 10.66 9.27
C VAL A 242 5.40 11.26 7.99
N THR A 243 4.39 10.59 7.43
CA THR A 243 3.76 10.93 6.15
C THR A 243 2.24 10.76 6.23
N ALA A 244 1.62 11.32 7.27
CA ALA A 244 0.17 11.23 7.51
C ALA A 244 -0.35 9.78 7.42
N CYS A 245 -1.43 9.54 6.68
CA CYS A 245 -2.03 8.21 6.51
C CYS A 245 -1.08 7.16 5.90
N ALA A 246 -0.01 7.57 5.22
CA ALA A 246 0.95 6.67 4.61
C ALA A 246 2.14 6.30 5.52
N THR A 247 2.19 6.83 6.75
CA THR A 247 3.30 6.66 7.71
C THR A 247 3.74 5.20 7.85
N GLY A 248 2.79 4.29 8.10
CA GLY A 248 3.10 2.86 8.25
C GLY A 248 3.73 2.25 7.00
N ASN A 249 3.22 2.59 5.81
CA ASN A 249 3.74 2.08 4.53
C ASN A 249 5.17 2.54 4.26
N TYR A 250 5.46 3.82 4.53
CA TYR A 250 6.81 4.36 4.36
C TYR A 250 7.80 3.77 5.35
N CYS A 251 7.37 3.51 6.59
CA CYS A 251 8.17 2.81 7.58
C CYS A 251 8.52 1.37 7.16
N ILE A 252 7.55 0.62 6.60
CA ILE A 252 7.77 -0.72 6.04
C ILE A 252 8.76 -0.67 4.86
N SER A 253 8.56 0.26 3.94
CA SER A 253 9.43 0.45 2.77
C SER A 253 10.87 0.82 3.16
N ALA A 254 11.03 1.74 4.11
CA ALA A 254 12.33 2.13 4.62
C ALA A 254 13.05 0.98 5.33
N ALA A 255 12.32 0.18 6.11
CA ALA A 255 12.88 -1.00 6.80
C ALA A 255 13.35 -2.07 5.81
N ALA A 256 12.53 -2.36 4.79
CA ALA A 256 12.91 -3.26 3.71
C ALA A 256 14.16 -2.76 2.98
N SER A 257 14.26 -1.45 2.72
CA SER A 257 15.44 -0.84 2.10
C SER A 257 16.71 -1.02 2.94
N HIS A 258 16.63 -0.87 4.27
CA HIS A 258 17.77 -1.12 5.16
C HIS A 258 18.23 -2.57 5.13
N ILE A 259 17.30 -3.53 5.08
CA ILE A 259 17.63 -4.95 4.94
C ILE A 259 18.27 -5.22 3.57
N GLN A 260 17.69 -4.70 2.50
CA GLN A 260 18.22 -4.83 1.12
C GLN A 260 19.63 -4.24 0.93
N GLN A 261 19.96 -3.20 1.71
CA GLN A 261 21.28 -2.56 1.71
C GLN A 261 22.27 -3.25 2.66
N GLY A 262 21.86 -4.31 3.35
CA GLY A 262 22.66 -5.05 4.32
C GLY A 262 22.95 -4.28 5.61
N GLU A 263 22.21 -3.22 5.90
CA GLU A 263 22.39 -2.38 7.09
C GLU A 263 21.79 -3.01 8.37
N CYS A 264 20.78 -3.87 8.23
CA CYS A 264 20.23 -4.71 9.29
C CYS A 264 19.79 -6.07 8.75
N ASP A 265 19.68 -7.08 9.62
CA ASP A 265 19.21 -8.43 9.27
C ASP A 265 17.73 -8.62 9.63
N LEU A 266 17.27 -7.88 10.64
CA LEU A 266 15.90 -7.90 11.13
C LEU A 266 15.42 -6.47 11.37
N ALA A 267 14.17 -6.17 11.03
CA ALA A 267 13.55 -4.90 11.37
C ALA A 267 12.09 -5.07 11.79
N LEU A 268 11.70 -4.42 12.89
CA LEU A 268 10.29 -4.20 13.22
C LEU A 268 9.80 -2.95 12.51
N ALA A 269 8.79 -3.08 11.67
CA ALA A 269 8.32 -1.98 10.83
C ALA A 269 6.80 -1.85 10.79
N GLY A 270 6.29 -0.62 10.81
CA GLY A 270 4.85 -0.39 10.72
C GLY A 270 4.39 0.96 11.24
N GLY A 271 3.17 1.01 11.75
CA GLY A 271 2.55 2.24 12.24
C GLY A 271 1.67 2.04 13.47
N ALA A 272 1.56 3.09 14.28
CA ALA A 272 0.67 3.14 15.43
C ALA A 272 0.00 4.52 15.55
N GLU A 273 -1.26 4.53 15.97
CA GLU A 273 -2.00 5.77 16.18
C GLU A 273 -3.05 5.62 17.29
N ALA A 274 -3.18 6.65 18.13
CA ALA A 274 -4.14 6.71 19.24
C ALA A 274 -4.95 8.01 19.22
N SER A 275 -5.51 8.36 18.06
CA SER A 275 -6.06 9.69 17.76
C SER A 275 -7.50 9.91 18.23
N VAL A 276 -8.17 8.89 18.78
CA VAL A 276 -9.52 9.02 19.37
C VAL A 276 -9.43 9.61 20.78
N THR A 277 -9.08 10.90 20.85
CA THR A 277 -8.93 11.62 22.12
C THR A 277 -9.73 12.92 22.10
N ARG A 278 -10.25 13.28 23.28
CA ARG A 278 -10.79 14.62 23.51
C ARG A 278 -9.62 15.54 23.84
N ALA A 279 -9.43 16.57 23.04
CA ALA A 279 -8.91 17.83 23.54
C ALA A 279 -10.08 18.79 23.70
N GLY A 280 -10.15 19.43 24.86
CA GLY A 280 -11.31 20.21 25.27
C GLY A 280 -11.69 21.30 24.27
N MET A 281 -12.93 21.29 23.78
CA MET A 281 -14.04 22.15 24.23
C MET A 281 -15.27 21.98 23.33
N GLN A 282 -16.45 22.14 23.94
CA GLN A 282 -17.80 22.19 23.34
C GLN A 282 -17.91 23.38 22.36
N VAL A 283 -18.30 23.14 21.11
CA VAL A 283 -18.66 24.21 20.17
C VAL A 283 -20.05 24.70 20.54
N LEU A 284 -20.18 25.93 21.06
CA LEU A 284 -21.47 26.60 21.08
C LEU A 284 -21.87 26.86 19.61
N GLY A 285 -23.07 26.41 19.24
CA GLY A 285 -23.57 26.48 17.87
C GLY A 285 -23.63 27.91 17.31
N PRO A 286 -23.87 28.08 16.01
CA PRO A 286 -23.94 29.39 15.37
C PRO A 286 -25.19 30.13 15.88
N GLY A 287 -25.03 30.97 16.91
CA GLY A 287 -26.14 31.75 17.47
C GLY A 287 -25.90 32.46 18.79
N GLU A 288 -24.93 32.07 19.62
CA GLU A 288 -24.69 32.73 20.90
C GLU A 288 -23.59 33.78 20.81
N ALA A 289 -24.00 35.04 20.69
CA ALA A 289 -23.14 36.20 20.87
C ALA A 289 -22.65 36.25 22.33
N VAL A 290 -21.39 35.86 22.56
CA VAL A 290 -20.70 36.14 23.83
C VAL A 290 -20.45 37.64 23.89
N SER A 291 -21.06 38.29 24.89
CA SER A 291 -20.89 39.71 25.16
C SER A 291 -19.40 40.06 25.31
N THR A 292 -18.97 41.08 24.58
CA THR A 292 -17.66 41.73 24.65
C THR A 292 -17.28 42.06 26.09
N GLY A 293 -16.40 41.26 26.70
CA GLY A 293 -15.85 41.51 28.03
C GLY A 293 -14.84 40.47 28.51
N ASP A 294 -15.10 39.18 28.24
CA ASP A 294 -14.23 38.08 28.67
C ASP A 294 -13.89 37.18 27.46
N VAL A 295 -12.95 37.61 26.62
CA VAL A 295 -12.35 36.72 25.63
C VAL A 295 -11.38 35.80 26.38
N ARG A 296 -11.89 34.67 26.87
CA ARG A 296 -11.01 33.55 27.23
C ARG A 296 -10.46 32.99 25.92
N PHE A 297 -9.17 33.22 25.68
CA PHE A 297 -8.43 32.48 24.65
C PHE A 297 -8.30 31.03 25.12
N GLU A 298 -9.33 30.22 24.87
CA GLU A 298 -9.34 28.78 25.10
C GLU A 298 -8.86 28.09 23.81
N TRP A 299 -7.75 27.34 23.92
CA TRP A 299 -7.04 26.75 22.79
C TRP A 299 -7.92 25.73 22.04
N PRO A 300 -8.12 25.83 20.71
CA PRO A 300 -8.69 24.76 19.89
C PRO A 300 -7.62 23.65 19.77
N THR A 301 -7.86 22.34 19.69
CA THR A 301 -8.91 21.58 19.00
C THR A 301 -8.62 20.09 19.29
N SER A 302 -9.61 19.21 19.48
CA SER A 302 -9.35 17.75 19.35
C SER A 302 -9.00 17.38 17.93
N VAL A 303 -8.19 16.33 17.73
CA VAL A 303 -7.81 15.87 16.38
C VAL A 303 -9.08 15.57 15.58
N ILE A 304 -10.04 14.90 16.22
CA ILE A 304 -11.38 14.66 15.67
C ILE A 304 -12.05 15.99 15.25
N GLN A 305 -12.05 17.00 16.11
CA GLN A 305 -12.66 18.31 15.82
C GLN A 305 -11.90 19.10 14.75
N THR A 306 -10.58 18.99 14.65
CA THR A 306 -9.80 19.57 13.55
C THR A 306 -10.24 18.95 12.22
N PHE A 307 -10.35 17.62 12.15
CA PHE A 307 -10.82 16.95 10.94
C PHE A 307 -12.31 17.19 10.65
N MET A 308 -13.14 17.45 11.66
CA MET A 308 -14.51 17.96 11.44
C MET A 308 -14.52 19.35 10.82
N LEU A 309 -13.68 20.27 11.29
CA LEU A 309 -13.58 21.63 10.73
C LEU A 309 -13.10 21.60 9.27
N CYS A 310 -12.32 20.58 8.90
CA CYS A 310 -11.93 20.32 7.52
C CYS A 310 -13.01 19.57 6.70
N PHE A 311 -14.18 19.29 7.26
CA PHE A 311 -15.24 18.48 6.65
C PHE A 311 -14.76 17.10 6.15
N ALA A 312 -13.78 16.52 6.85
CA ALA A 312 -13.13 15.28 6.42
C ALA A 312 -13.75 14.02 7.04
N LEU A 313 -14.46 14.14 8.17
CA LEU A 313 -15.09 13.03 8.88
C LEU A 313 -16.52 12.80 8.45
N SER A 314 -16.93 11.52 8.40
CA SER A 314 -18.35 11.16 8.24
C SER A 314 -19.17 11.66 9.43
N SER A 315 -20.36 12.16 9.15
CA SER A 315 -21.32 12.67 10.15
C SER A 315 -22.48 11.71 10.43
N ARG A 316 -22.41 10.50 9.88
CA ARG A 316 -23.47 9.47 9.94
C ARG A 316 -23.54 8.78 11.30
N ASN A 317 -24.02 9.51 12.29
CA ASN A 317 -24.09 9.06 13.68
C ASN A 317 -25.22 8.04 13.94
N ASP A 318 -26.22 8.00 13.06
CA ASP A 318 -27.41 7.15 13.11
C ASP A 318 -27.13 5.70 12.70
N GLU A 319 -26.17 5.48 11.80
CA GLU A 319 -25.73 4.15 11.35
C GLU A 319 -24.19 4.02 11.44
N PRO A 320 -23.60 4.02 12.66
CA PRO A 320 -22.13 4.03 12.84
C PRO A 320 -21.43 2.90 12.07
N GLU A 321 -21.98 1.69 12.13
CA GLU A 321 -21.42 0.50 11.49
C GLU A 321 -21.35 0.60 9.96
N ARG A 322 -22.14 1.50 9.35
CA ARG A 322 -22.19 1.75 7.90
C ARG A 322 -21.53 3.07 7.51
N ALA A 323 -20.98 3.85 8.43
CA ALA A 323 -20.47 5.19 8.13
C ALA A 323 -19.23 5.16 7.21
N SER A 324 -18.28 4.25 7.48
CA SER A 324 -17.14 4.04 6.57
C SER A 324 -17.58 3.16 5.40
N ARG A 325 -17.83 3.80 4.25
CA ARG A 325 -18.32 3.15 3.02
C ARG A 325 -17.46 3.55 1.82
N PRO A 326 -16.24 3.01 1.70
CA PRO A 326 -15.35 3.31 0.57
C PRO A 326 -16.06 3.09 -0.78
N TRP A 327 -15.88 4.04 -1.70
CA TRP A 327 -16.45 4.07 -3.05
C TRP A 327 -17.98 4.16 -3.18
N ASP A 328 -18.74 4.03 -2.09
CA ASP A 328 -20.19 4.20 -2.08
C ASP A 328 -20.59 5.65 -2.47
N LYS A 329 -21.70 5.80 -3.21
CA LYS A 329 -22.21 7.11 -3.67
C LYS A 329 -22.58 8.03 -2.51
N ALA A 330 -23.03 7.46 -1.39
CA ALA A 330 -23.47 8.18 -0.21
C ALA A 330 -22.38 8.31 0.87
N ARG A 331 -21.11 8.04 0.54
CA ARG A 331 -19.97 8.31 1.44
C ARG A 331 -19.84 9.82 1.69
N ASP A 332 -19.59 10.21 2.94
CA ASP A 332 -19.56 11.61 3.38
C ASP A 332 -18.30 11.99 4.17
N GLY A 333 -17.30 11.10 4.23
CA GLY A 333 -16.03 11.34 4.91
C GLY A 333 -15.42 10.03 5.40
N PHE A 334 -14.21 10.08 5.97
CA PHE A 334 -13.62 8.92 6.63
C PHE A 334 -14.11 8.81 8.08
N VAL A 335 -13.95 7.64 8.69
CA VAL A 335 -14.22 7.44 10.12
C VAL A 335 -12.89 7.21 10.82
N MET A 336 -12.65 7.95 11.91
CA MET A 336 -11.40 7.85 12.65
C MET A 336 -11.31 6.51 13.41
N GLY A 337 -10.12 5.92 13.41
CA GLY A 337 -9.82 4.73 14.19
C GLY A 337 -8.46 4.83 14.87
N GLU A 338 -8.20 3.91 15.78
CA GLU A 338 -6.93 3.80 16.50
C GLU A 338 -6.44 2.36 16.54
N GLY A 339 -5.14 2.18 16.72
CA GLY A 339 -4.49 0.88 16.75
C GLY A 339 -3.02 0.91 16.34
N ALA A 340 -2.45 -0.27 16.15
CA ALA A 340 -1.11 -0.44 15.62
C ALA A 340 -1.04 -1.70 14.75
N GLY A 341 -0.21 -1.65 13.71
CA GLY A 341 0.17 -2.79 12.89
C GLY A 341 1.69 -2.80 12.72
N VAL A 342 2.34 -3.90 13.09
CA VAL A 342 3.80 -4.07 13.03
C VAL A 342 4.12 -5.39 12.36
N LEU A 343 5.08 -5.36 11.44
CA LEU A 343 5.65 -6.51 10.77
C LEU A 343 7.07 -6.75 11.29
N CYS A 344 7.43 -8.02 11.45
CA CYS A 344 8.80 -8.47 11.59
C CYS A 344 9.34 -8.82 10.20
N LEU A 345 10.29 -8.03 9.72
CA LEU A 345 10.95 -8.21 8.43
C LEU A 345 12.33 -8.82 8.68
N GLU A 346 12.69 -9.87 7.93
CA GLU A 346 13.99 -10.53 8.00
C GLU A 346 14.65 -10.64 6.62
N GLU A 347 15.97 -10.73 6.61
CA GLU A 347 16.76 -11.21 5.48
C GLU A 347 16.44 -12.69 5.21
N THR A 348 16.55 -13.13 3.95
CA THR A 348 16.22 -14.47 3.37
C THR A 348 16.37 -15.72 4.25
N GLU A 349 15.70 -16.81 3.85
CA GLU A 349 15.66 -18.14 4.52
C GLU A 349 16.98 -18.63 5.14
N GLU A 350 18.13 -18.43 4.50
CA GLU A 350 19.44 -18.90 4.98
C GLU A 350 19.83 -18.36 6.36
N LYS A 351 19.26 -17.21 6.78
CA LYS A 351 19.48 -16.62 8.11
C LYS A 351 18.33 -16.84 9.10
N CYS A 352 17.22 -17.43 8.66
CA CYS A 352 16.08 -17.76 9.51
C CYS A 352 16.23 -19.20 10.05
N ASN A 353 16.42 -19.40 11.36
CA ASN A 353 16.56 -20.76 11.91
C ASN A 353 15.28 -21.61 11.72
N GLY A 354 15.42 -22.83 11.19
CA GLY A 354 14.49 -23.97 11.29
C GLY A 354 13.00 -23.67 11.15
N ALA A 355 12.28 -23.55 12.26
CA ALA A 355 10.83 -23.30 12.29
C ALA A 355 10.38 -21.99 11.61
N ARG A 356 11.29 -21.01 11.47
CA ARG A 356 11.05 -19.75 10.75
C ARG A 356 11.20 -19.91 9.23
N SER A 357 12.13 -20.77 8.80
CA SER A 357 12.32 -21.12 7.39
C SER A 357 11.09 -21.84 6.82
N ASP A 358 10.45 -22.76 7.56
CA ASP A 358 9.23 -23.44 7.10
C ASP A 358 8.05 -22.49 6.81
N ARG A 359 7.90 -21.40 7.60
CA ARG A 359 6.88 -20.37 7.35
C ARG A 359 7.24 -19.49 6.14
N VAL A 360 8.52 -19.14 5.99
CA VAL A 360 9.00 -18.42 4.82
C VAL A 360 8.81 -19.27 3.56
N GLN A 361 9.03 -20.59 3.65
CA GLN A 361 8.72 -21.56 2.60
C GLN A 361 7.22 -21.62 2.31
N GLN A 362 6.31 -21.47 3.29
CA GLN A 362 4.87 -21.35 3.02
C GLN A 362 4.47 -20.06 2.28
N TYR A 363 5.26 -18.99 2.36
CA TYR A 363 5.05 -17.78 1.56
C TYR A 363 5.69 -17.86 0.18
N ILE A 364 6.71 -18.70 0.01
CA ILE A 364 7.42 -18.94 -1.26
C ILE A 364 6.78 -20.07 -2.07
N GLU A 365 6.23 -21.09 -1.39
CA GLU A 365 5.42 -22.16 -1.97
C GLU A 365 3.93 -21.87 -1.72
N PRO A 366 3.12 -21.63 -2.76
CA PRO A 366 1.70 -21.34 -2.59
C PRO A 366 0.95 -22.61 -2.14
N LYS A 367 0.85 -22.84 -0.82
CA LYS A 367 -0.17 -23.73 -0.28
C LYS A 367 -1.44 -22.92 -0.08
N THR A 368 -2.39 -23.17 -0.98
CA THR A 368 -3.79 -22.77 -0.88
C THR A 368 -4.32 -23.02 0.54
N ASN A 369 -4.48 -21.95 1.33
CA ASN A 369 -5.14 -22.02 2.63
C ASN A 369 -6.61 -22.41 2.41
N GLY A 370 -6.96 -23.68 2.70
CA GLY A 370 -8.30 -24.23 2.50
C GLY A 370 -9.42 -23.49 3.25
N ARG A 371 -9.08 -22.69 4.26
CA ARG A 371 -10.02 -21.80 4.97
C ARG A 371 -10.39 -20.56 4.17
N MET A 372 -9.49 -20.03 3.33
CA MET A 372 -9.77 -18.89 2.46
C MET A 372 -10.69 -19.31 1.30
N LEU A 373 -10.50 -20.52 0.77
CA LEU A 373 -11.35 -21.09 -0.29
C LEU A 373 -12.81 -21.29 0.15
N ALA A 374 -13.06 -21.81 1.36
CA ALA A 374 -14.42 -22.04 1.86
C ALA A 374 -15.21 -20.73 2.10
N THR A 375 -14.54 -19.68 2.59
CA THR A 375 -15.16 -18.37 2.83
C THR A 375 -15.31 -17.57 1.53
N LEU A 376 -14.38 -17.75 0.57
CA LEU A 376 -14.47 -17.19 -0.78
C LEU A 376 -15.57 -17.86 -1.61
N GLU A 377 -15.78 -19.17 -1.50
CA GLU A 377 -16.92 -19.85 -2.16
C GLU A 377 -18.27 -19.28 -1.67
N GLY A 378 -18.39 -19.01 -0.37
CA GLY A 378 -19.57 -18.35 0.20
C GLY A 378 -19.73 -16.88 -0.22
N ALA A 379 -18.64 -16.16 -0.46
CA ALA A 379 -18.65 -14.79 -0.98
C ALA A 379 -18.94 -14.74 -2.49
N LEU A 380 -18.42 -15.71 -3.26
CA LEU A 380 -18.65 -15.89 -4.69
C LEU A 380 -20.13 -16.19 -5.01
N GLN A 381 -20.83 -16.90 -4.12
CA GLN A 381 -22.28 -17.11 -4.25
C GLN A 381 -23.11 -15.83 -4.02
N ARG A 382 -22.56 -14.78 -3.40
CA ARG A 382 -23.26 -13.51 -3.12
C ARG A 382 -23.06 -12.43 -4.19
N VAL A 383 -22.11 -12.62 -5.13
CA VAL A 383 -21.86 -11.68 -6.26
C VAL A 383 -22.60 -12.12 -7.52
N VAL A 384 -23.82 -12.63 -7.36
CA VAL A 384 -24.80 -12.65 -8.45
C VAL A 384 -26.06 -11.99 -7.91
N PRO A 385 -26.32 -10.72 -8.27
CA PRO A 385 -27.41 -10.49 -9.22
C PRO A 385 -27.22 -9.19 -10.05
N THR A 386 -27.53 -9.09 -11.34
CA THR A 386 -28.88 -9.15 -11.88
C THR A 386 -28.79 -9.05 -13.41
N SER A 387 -29.61 -9.83 -14.09
CA SER A 387 -30.19 -9.47 -15.37
C SER A 387 -30.79 -8.06 -15.31
N ARG A 388 -30.08 -7.05 -15.82
CA ARG A 388 -30.67 -5.75 -16.20
C ARG A 388 -30.41 -5.51 -17.67
N GLY A 389 -31.48 -5.07 -18.35
CA GLY A 389 -31.65 -5.14 -19.79
C GLY A 389 -30.43 -4.67 -20.59
N PHE A 390 -29.94 -5.58 -21.41
CA PHE A 390 -28.94 -5.32 -22.43
C PHE A 390 -29.55 -4.39 -23.50
N GLN A 391 -28.97 -3.20 -23.70
CA GLN A 391 -29.18 -2.39 -24.90
C GLN A 391 -27.83 -2.10 -25.58
N PRO A 392 -27.65 -2.45 -26.87
CA PRO A 392 -26.36 -2.31 -27.54
C PRO A 392 -26.26 -0.92 -28.19
N PRO A 393 -25.11 -0.24 -28.09
CA PRO A 393 -24.54 0.28 -29.36
C PRO A 393 -23.08 -0.10 -29.75
N PHE A 394 -22.86 -1.17 -30.53
CA PHE A 394 -21.76 -1.18 -31.53
C PHE A 394 -22.35 -1.47 -32.91
N PRO A 395 -22.28 -0.54 -33.88
CA PRO A 395 -22.98 -0.68 -35.16
C PRO A 395 -22.36 -1.71 -36.12
N HIS A 396 -21.28 -2.41 -35.74
CA HIS A 396 -20.52 -3.25 -36.67
C HIS A 396 -20.40 -4.75 -36.29
N ALA A 397 -20.95 -5.18 -35.15
CA ALA A 397 -21.06 -6.60 -34.79
C ALA A 397 -22.06 -6.79 -33.64
N SER A 398 -23.35 -6.86 -33.94
CA SER A 398 -24.30 -7.51 -33.03
C SER A 398 -24.06 -9.01 -33.14
N MET A 399 -23.50 -9.65 -32.11
CA MET A 399 -23.41 -11.11 -32.05
C MET A 399 -24.83 -11.68 -32.14
N SER A 400 -25.09 -12.55 -33.11
CA SER A 400 -26.38 -13.20 -33.25
C SER A 400 -26.67 -14.13 -32.06
N GLU A 401 -27.94 -14.51 -31.84
CA GLU A 401 -28.29 -15.50 -30.83
C GLU A 401 -27.65 -16.86 -31.17
N GLU A 402 -27.53 -17.16 -32.46
CA GLU A 402 -26.88 -18.34 -32.99
C GLU A 402 -25.38 -18.34 -32.67
N SER A 403 -24.70 -17.19 -32.77
CA SER A 403 -23.28 -17.08 -32.44
C SER A 403 -23.02 -17.33 -30.95
N HIS A 404 -23.89 -16.80 -30.08
CA HIS A 404 -23.83 -17.11 -28.65
C HIS A 404 -24.06 -18.59 -28.35
N ALA A 405 -25.05 -19.21 -29.00
CA ALA A 405 -25.35 -20.62 -28.82
C ALA A 405 -24.19 -21.53 -29.27
N HIS A 406 -23.56 -21.22 -30.42
CA HIS A 406 -22.41 -21.96 -30.91
C HIS A 406 -21.18 -21.80 -30.01
N ALA A 407 -20.88 -20.58 -29.58
CA ALA A 407 -19.79 -20.34 -28.65
C ALA A 407 -20.00 -21.08 -27.32
N ALA A 408 -21.22 -21.07 -26.77
CA ALA A 408 -21.54 -21.77 -25.53
C ALA A 408 -21.52 -23.31 -25.65
N ALA A 409 -21.82 -23.85 -26.85
CA ALA A 409 -21.80 -25.29 -27.11
C ALA A 409 -20.40 -25.84 -27.44
N PHE A 410 -19.43 -24.97 -27.72
CA PHE A 410 -18.09 -25.39 -28.11
C PHE A 410 -17.34 -26.09 -26.97
N VAL A 411 -16.80 -27.27 -27.24
CA VAL A 411 -15.99 -28.04 -26.28
C VAL A 411 -14.54 -28.02 -26.74
N PRO A 412 -13.65 -27.29 -26.03
CA PRO A 412 -12.26 -27.20 -26.43
C PRO A 412 -11.47 -28.48 -26.12
N ASP A 413 -10.40 -28.68 -26.88
CA ASP A 413 -9.38 -29.70 -26.61
C ASP A 413 -8.43 -29.23 -25.48
N PRO A 414 -7.89 -30.13 -24.64
CA PRO A 414 -6.92 -29.78 -23.59
C PRO A 414 -5.67 -29.03 -24.05
N SER A 415 -5.31 -29.16 -25.32
CA SER A 415 -4.19 -28.43 -25.92
C SER A 415 -4.56 -27.04 -26.41
N ASP A 416 -5.85 -26.73 -26.61
CA ASP A 416 -6.29 -25.45 -27.15
C ASP A 416 -5.91 -24.28 -26.24
N VAL A 417 -5.64 -23.12 -26.86
CA VAL A 417 -5.24 -21.90 -26.17
C VAL A 417 -6.23 -20.78 -26.48
N PHE A 418 -6.81 -20.19 -25.45
CA PHE A 418 -7.64 -19.00 -25.53
C PHE A 418 -6.85 -17.77 -25.07
N ILE A 419 -6.76 -16.77 -25.94
CA ILE A 419 -6.30 -15.43 -25.59
C ILE A 419 -7.51 -14.67 -25.04
N ALA A 420 -7.68 -14.74 -23.71
CA ALA A 420 -8.80 -14.19 -22.96
C ALA A 420 -8.39 -12.84 -22.37
N THR A 421 -8.79 -11.75 -23.00
CA THR A 421 -8.22 -10.43 -22.69
C THR A 421 -9.29 -9.36 -22.58
N VAL A 422 -9.02 -8.38 -21.72
CA VAL A 422 -9.75 -7.12 -21.77
C VAL A 422 -9.56 -6.54 -23.18
N PRO A 423 -10.61 -6.18 -23.91
CA PRO A 423 -10.40 -5.65 -25.24
C PRO A 423 -9.52 -4.39 -25.20
N LYS A 424 -8.62 -4.25 -26.19
CA LYS A 424 -7.60 -3.18 -26.27
C LYS A 424 -6.46 -3.22 -25.24
N SER A 425 -6.33 -4.32 -24.50
CA SER A 425 -5.16 -4.57 -23.63
C SER A 425 -3.96 -5.25 -24.33
N GLY A 426 -3.87 -5.16 -25.66
CA GLY A 426 -2.80 -5.83 -26.43
C GLY A 426 -3.20 -7.17 -27.07
N THR A 427 -4.51 -7.46 -27.13
CA THR A 427 -5.05 -8.72 -27.67
C THR A 427 -4.48 -9.13 -29.03
N THR A 428 -4.44 -8.20 -29.99
CA THR A 428 -3.96 -8.49 -31.36
C THR A 428 -2.47 -8.83 -31.37
N LEU A 429 -1.66 -8.12 -30.57
CA LEU A 429 -0.23 -8.42 -30.44
C LEU A 429 -0.03 -9.84 -29.88
N LEU A 430 -0.75 -10.20 -28.82
CA LEU A 430 -0.71 -11.55 -28.28
C LEU A 430 -1.14 -12.61 -29.29
N GLN A 431 -2.19 -12.36 -30.08
CA GLN A 431 -2.62 -13.28 -31.14
C GLN A 431 -1.49 -13.50 -32.16
N MET A 432 -0.83 -12.43 -32.60
CA MET A 432 0.30 -12.52 -33.53
C MET A 432 1.49 -13.27 -32.92
N LEU A 433 1.87 -12.96 -31.68
CA LEU A 433 2.96 -13.63 -30.98
C LEU A 433 2.69 -15.13 -30.80
N CYS A 434 1.51 -15.49 -30.29
CA CYS A 434 1.13 -16.88 -30.10
C CYS A 434 1.05 -17.63 -31.43
N HIS A 435 0.54 -16.97 -32.49
CA HIS A 435 0.50 -17.55 -33.83
C HIS A 435 1.91 -17.79 -34.39
N ALA A 436 2.81 -16.82 -34.27
CA ALA A 436 4.20 -16.95 -34.70
C ALA A 436 4.92 -18.07 -33.92
N LEU A 437 4.70 -18.17 -32.61
CA LEU A 437 5.31 -19.21 -31.78
C LEU A 437 4.85 -20.62 -32.19
N ARG A 438 3.54 -20.83 -32.37
CA ARG A 438 3.02 -22.17 -32.72
C ARG A 438 3.37 -22.60 -34.15
N THR A 439 3.66 -21.65 -35.03
CA THR A 439 4.05 -21.89 -36.43
C THR A 439 5.55 -21.79 -36.67
N GLN A 440 6.34 -21.45 -35.64
CA GLN A 440 7.77 -21.16 -35.75
C GLN A 440 8.09 -20.04 -36.77
N GLY A 441 7.22 -19.02 -36.84
CA GLY A 441 7.34 -17.88 -37.74
C GLY A 441 6.93 -18.17 -39.20
N LEU A 442 6.38 -19.36 -39.47
CA LEU A 442 5.81 -19.70 -40.78
C LEU A 442 4.32 -19.30 -40.85
N HIS A 443 3.74 -19.29 -42.05
CA HIS A 443 2.30 -19.01 -42.25
C HIS A 443 1.82 -17.64 -41.74
N THR A 444 2.67 -16.61 -41.82
CA THR A 444 2.31 -15.22 -41.47
C THR A 444 1.50 -14.49 -42.54
N ASP A 445 1.25 -15.12 -43.68
CA ASP A 445 0.49 -14.56 -44.81
C ASP A 445 -1.01 -14.79 -44.61
N PHE A 446 -1.68 -13.86 -43.93
CA PHE A 446 -3.14 -13.82 -43.78
C PHE A 446 -3.64 -12.37 -43.80
N GLU A 447 -4.86 -12.15 -44.28
CA GLU A 447 -5.42 -10.78 -44.38
C GLU A 447 -5.87 -10.23 -43.02
N ASP A 448 -6.41 -11.10 -42.17
CA ASP A 448 -6.89 -10.75 -40.83
C ASP A 448 -6.52 -11.84 -39.82
N ILE A 449 -6.13 -11.43 -38.62
CA ILE A 449 -5.74 -12.31 -37.52
C ILE A 449 -6.85 -13.30 -37.14
N TYR A 450 -8.13 -12.98 -37.38
CA TYR A 450 -9.25 -13.90 -37.11
C TYR A 450 -9.27 -15.14 -38.02
N GLN A 451 -8.56 -15.13 -39.15
CA GLN A 451 -8.43 -16.32 -39.98
C GLN A 451 -7.57 -17.39 -39.31
N VAL A 452 -6.64 -16.97 -38.46
CA VAL A 452 -5.69 -17.88 -37.79
C VAL A 452 -5.83 -17.93 -36.27
N ALA A 453 -6.63 -17.04 -35.68
CA ALA A 453 -7.00 -17.03 -34.27
C ALA A 453 -8.47 -16.58 -34.16
N PRO A 454 -9.44 -17.47 -34.47
CA PRO A 454 -10.85 -17.14 -34.51
C PRO A 454 -11.35 -16.52 -33.21
N TRP A 455 -12.26 -15.56 -33.33
CA TRP A 455 -12.95 -14.99 -32.18
C TRP A 455 -14.14 -15.89 -31.83
N ASP A 456 -14.04 -16.59 -30.70
CA ASP A 456 -15.02 -17.58 -30.22
C ASP A 456 -16.49 -17.13 -30.36
N GLN A 457 -16.81 -15.92 -29.90
CA GLN A 457 -18.16 -15.39 -29.90
C GLN A 457 -18.64 -14.83 -31.26
N LEU A 458 -17.75 -14.67 -32.24
CA LEU A 458 -18.10 -14.19 -33.60
C LEU A 458 -17.86 -15.22 -34.68
N ALA A 459 -17.29 -16.39 -34.36
CA ALA A 459 -16.94 -17.39 -35.34
C ALA A 459 -18.13 -17.73 -36.26
N TRP A 460 -19.31 -17.99 -35.68
CA TRP A 460 -20.52 -18.30 -36.43
C TRP A 460 -20.92 -17.18 -37.40
N ASP A 461 -21.01 -15.94 -36.90
CA ASP A 461 -21.39 -14.77 -37.71
C ASP A 461 -20.39 -14.48 -38.84
N LEU A 462 -19.13 -14.90 -38.66
CA LEU A 462 -18.07 -14.80 -39.65
C LEU A 462 -17.97 -16.04 -40.56
N GLY A 463 -18.88 -17.01 -40.44
CA GLY A 463 -18.87 -18.26 -41.22
C GLY A 463 -17.68 -19.17 -40.89
N GLN A 464 -17.09 -19.03 -39.71
CA GLN A 464 -15.98 -19.83 -39.21
C GLN A 464 -16.50 -20.95 -38.29
N SER A 465 -15.89 -22.13 -38.39
CA SER A 465 -16.13 -23.24 -37.47
C SER A 465 -15.05 -23.28 -36.39
N LEU A 466 -15.46 -23.33 -35.12
CA LEU A 466 -14.52 -23.48 -33.99
C LEU A 466 -13.89 -24.88 -33.93
N ASP A 467 -14.55 -25.87 -34.52
CA ASP A 467 -14.08 -27.25 -34.62
C ASP A 467 -13.10 -27.47 -35.77
N ALA A 468 -12.91 -26.48 -36.65
CA ALA A 468 -12.00 -26.58 -37.78
C ALA A 468 -10.55 -26.83 -37.32
N GLU A 469 -9.84 -27.67 -38.07
CA GLU A 469 -8.39 -27.78 -37.93
C GLU A 469 -7.73 -26.45 -38.30
N GLN A 470 -6.71 -26.07 -37.52
CA GLN A 470 -5.94 -24.86 -37.76
C GLN A 470 -4.56 -25.22 -38.30
N VAL A 471 -3.89 -24.26 -38.93
CA VAL A 471 -2.58 -24.44 -39.59
C VAL A 471 -1.48 -25.02 -38.68
N ALA A 472 -1.61 -24.84 -37.36
CA ALA A 472 -0.69 -25.38 -36.38
C ALA A 472 -1.42 -25.72 -35.07
N ARG A 473 -0.79 -26.59 -34.28
CA ARG A 473 -1.19 -26.86 -32.90
C ARG A 473 -0.23 -26.18 -31.91
N PRO A 474 -0.70 -25.76 -30.73
CA PRO A 474 -2.10 -25.80 -30.27
C PRO A 474 -3.04 -24.91 -31.09
N ARG A 475 -4.34 -25.23 -31.14
CA ARG A 475 -5.31 -24.32 -31.79
C ARG A 475 -5.43 -23.06 -30.96
N LEU A 476 -5.57 -21.92 -31.63
CA LEU A 476 -5.57 -20.61 -31.00
C LEU A 476 -6.93 -19.96 -31.19
N PHE A 477 -7.49 -19.43 -30.11
CA PHE A 477 -8.75 -18.71 -30.10
C PHE A 477 -8.59 -17.39 -29.37
N LYS A 478 -9.42 -16.41 -29.73
CA LYS A 478 -9.50 -15.12 -29.06
C LYS A 478 -10.84 -15.03 -28.35
N SER A 479 -10.83 -14.50 -27.13
CA SER A 479 -12.06 -14.12 -26.43
C SER A 479 -11.91 -12.80 -25.68
N HIS A 480 -13.03 -12.09 -25.58
CA HIS A 480 -13.20 -10.96 -24.67
C HIS A 480 -14.17 -11.31 -23.54
N LEU A 481 -14.45 -12.60 -23.33
CA LEU A 481 -15.17 -13.05 -22.14
C LEU A 481 -14.24 -13.13 -20.93
N ARG A 482 -14.84 -12.94 -19.77
CA ARG A 482 -14.23 -13.29 -18.48
C ARG A 482 -13.89 -14.77 -18.43
N LEU A 483 -12.85 -15.15 -17.68
CA LEU A 483 -12.42 -16.55 -17.59
C LEU A 483 -13.55 -17.46 -17.07
N ALA A 484 -14.35 -16.98 -16.12
CA ALA A 484 -15.51 -17.70 -15.59
C ALA A 484 -16.63 -17.92 -16.62
N SER A 485 -16.65 -17.13 -17.71
CA SER A 485 -17.62 -17.22 -18.80
C SER A 485 -17.12 -18.02 -20.01
N LEU A 486 -15.86 -18.46 -19.98
CA LEU A 486 -15.26 -19.25 -21.06
C LEU A 486 -15.49 -20.75 -20.90
N ASN A 487 -15.46 -21.46 -22.02
CA ASN A 487 -15.54 -22.92 -22.03
C ASN A 487 -14.32 -23.51 -21.34
N ARG A 488 -14.57 -24.49 -20.46
CA ARG A 488 -13.55 -25.13 -19.62
C ARG A 488 -12.79 -26.20 -20.38
N GLY A 489 -11.60 -26.54 -19.88
CA GLY A 489 -10.79 -27.64 -20.39
C GLY A 489 -9.76 -27.21 -21.43
N ALA A 490 -9.50 -25.91 -21.58
CA ALA A 490 -8.42 -25.37 -22.42
C ALA A 490 -7.32 -24.72 -21.56
N LYS A 491 -6.32 -24.13 -22.23
CA LYS A 491 -5.35 -23.20 -21.63
C LYS A 491 -5.73 -21.76 -21.97
N TYR A 492 -5.37 -20.82 -21.11
CA TYR A 492 -5.79 -19.42 -21.20
C TYR A 492 -4.59 -18.49 -21.06
N ILE A 493 -4.48 -17.51 -21.94
CA ILE A 493 -3.51 -16.43 -21.87
C ILE A 493 -4.27 -15.13 -21.68
N CYS A 494 -3.98 -14.44 -20.58
CA CYS A 494 -4.59 -13.17 -20.21
C CYS A 494 -3.56 -12.04 -20.26
N THR A 495 -4.01 -10.82 -20.53
CA THR A 495 -3.17 -9.62 -20.43
C THR A 495 -3.66 -8.69 -19.33
N ILE A 496 -2.69 -8.22 -18.52
CA ILE A 496 -2.82 -7.02 -17.71
C ILE A 496 -2.05 -5.92 -18.41
N ARG A 497 -2.65 -4.74 -18.50
CA ARG A 497 -2.07 -3.53 -19.08
C ARG A 497 -2.46 -2.33 -18.22
N GLU A 498 -1.63 -1.30 -18.22
CA GLU A 498 -1.93 -0.03 -17.56
C GLU A 498 -3.33 0.49 -18.01
N PRO A 499 -4.28 0.68 -17.07
CA PRO A 499 -5.67 1.00 -17.41
C PRO A 499 -5.84 2.27 -18.25
N GLU A 500 -5.06 3.31 -18.01
CA GLU A 500 -5.12 4.55 -18.79
C GLU A 500 -4.79 4.27 -20.26
N ALA A 501 -3.73 3.50 -20.53
CA ALA A 501 -3.33 3.07 -21.88
C ALA A 501 -4.41 2.23 -22.57
N VAL A 502 -5.10 1.35 -21.84
CA VAL A 502 -6.25 0.59 -22.36
C VAL A 502 -7.38 1.54 -22.78
N VAL A 503 -7.74 2.50 -21.93
CA VAL A 503 -8.81 3.47 -22.19
C VAL A 503 -8.44 4.41 -23.36
N GLN A 504 -7.18 4.85 -23.44
CA GLN A 504 -6.69 5.62 -24.58
C GLN A 504 -6.75 4.82 -25.89
N SER A 505 -6.34 3.55 -25.87
CA SER A 505 -6.43 2.66 -27.04
C SER A 505 -7.88 2.45 -27.46
N TRP A 506 -8.78 2.27 -26.49
CA TRP A 506 -10.21 2.17 -26.70
C TRP A 506 -10.79 3.41 -27.38
N TRP A 507 -10.52 4.58 -26.82
CA TRP A 507 -10.94 5.87 -27.36
C TRP A 507 -10.53 6.04 -28.83
N ARG A 508 -9.25 5.80 -29.13
CA ARG A 508 -8.71 5.92 -30.50
C ARG A 508 -9.41 4.97 -31.46
N PHE A 509 -9.58 3.71 -31.07
CA PHE A 509 -10.25 2.70 -31.90
C PHE A 509 -11.71 3.07 -32.19
N LEU A 510 -12.47 3.41 -31.15
CA LEU A 510 -13.87 3.78 -31.30
C LEU A 510 -14.04 5.05 -32.13
N ARG A 511 -13.15 6.05 -31.98
CA ARG A 511 -13.16 7.28 -32.78
C ARG A 511 -12.93 6.97 -34.26
N GLN A 512 -11.96 6.12 -34.56
CA GLN A 512 -11.66 5.71 -35.93
C GLN A 512 -12.83 4.95 -36.58
N LYS A 513 -13.59 4.19 -35.78
CA LYS A 513 -14.76 3.43 -36.25
C LYS A 513 -16.06 4.25 -36.30
N ASP A 514 -15.99 5.54 -35.96
CA ASP A 514 -17.14 6.47 -35.95
C ASP A 514 -18.38 5.89 -35.25
N VAL A 515 -18.17 5.21 -34.11
CA VAL A 515 -19.27 4.57 -33.40
C VAL A 515 -20.16 5.62 -32.71
N PRO A 516 -21.50 5.47 -32.76
CA PRO A 516 -22.46 6.41 -32.18
C PRO A 516 -22.21 6.88 -30.73
N PRO A 517 -21.75 6.02 -29.79
CA PRO A 517 -21.48 6.45 -28.41
C PRO A 517 -20.34 7.46 -28.31
N LEU A 518 -19.43 7.55 -29.28
CA LEU A 518 -18.31 8.51 -29.23
C LEU A 518 -18.58 9.81 -29.98
N ARG A 519 -19.71 9.92 -30.69
CA ARG A 519 -20.11 11.18 -31.33
C ARG A 519 -20.54 12.22 -30.31
N CYS A 520 -20.97 11.82 -29.12
CA CYS A 520 -21.41 12.72 -28.07
C CYS A 520 -20.28 13.28 -27.20
N TYR A 521 -19.11 12.63 -27.14
CA TYR A 521 -17.97 13.16 -26.40
C TYR A 521 -17.09 14.00 -27.31
N THR A 522 -16.68 15.17 -26.85
CA THR A 522 -15.81 16.12 -27.57
C THR A 522 -14.33 15.85 -27.30
N SER A 523 -13.99 15.25 -26.16
CA SER A 523 -12.61 14.97 -25.74
C SER A 523 -12.48 13.61 -25.05
N ILE A 524 -11.25 13.09 -24.96
CA ILE A 524 -10.98 11.87 -24.19
C ILE A 524 -11.27 12.06 -22.69
N SER A 525 -11.05 13.27 -22.16
CA SER A 525 -11.33 13.56 -20.76
C SER A 525 -12.82 13.39 -20.44
N GLU A 526 -13.70 13.85 -21.33
CA GLU A 526 -15.15 13.69 -21.19
C GLU A 526 -15.57 12.21 -21.21
N PHE A 527 -14.93 11.41 -22.08
CA PHE A 527 -15.15 9.97 -22.17
C PHE A 527 -14.67 9.20 -20.93
N VAL A 528 -13.51 9.57 -20.36
CA VAL A 528 -12.96 8.94 -19.15
C VAL A 528 -13.83 9.21 -17.92
N TYR A 529 -14.53 10.34 -17.87
CA TYR A 529 -15.44 10.68 -16.78
C TYR A 529 -16.87 10.12 -16.96
N ASP A 530 -17.16 9.46 -18.07
CA ASP A 530 -18.42 8.73 -18.24
C ASP A 530 -18.38 7.43 -17.44
N LYS A 531 -18.80 7.57 -16.18
CA LYS A 531 -18.83 6.49 -15.21
C LYS A 531 -19.81 5.39 -15.61
N ASP A 532 -20.89 5.71 -16.30
CA ASP A 532 -21.88 4.71 -16.68
C ASP A 532 -21.27 3.80 -17.76
N TYR A 533 -20.54 4.36 -18.74
CA TYR A 533 -19.88 3.58 -19.79
C TYR A 533 -18.71 2.70 -19.29
N LEU A 534 -17.92 3.19 -18.32
CA LEU A 534 -16.77 2.44 -17.80
C LEU A 534 -17.11 1.53 -16.61
N ALA A 535 -18.12 1.87 -15.81
CA ALA A 535 -18.51 1.14 -14.59
C ALA A 535 -19.67 0.15 -14.79
N GLU A 536 -20.63 0.41 -15.69
CA GLU A 536 -21.71 -0.55 -16.01
C GLU A 536 -21.24 -1.66 -16.99
N GLY A 537 -19.93 -1.77 -17.13
CA GLY A 537 -19.26 -2.67 -18.04
C GLY A 537 -18.94 -1.98 -19.36
N MET A 538 -17.70 -2.18 -19.81
CA MET A 538 -17.46 -2.11 -21.25
C MET A 538 -18.47 -3.04 -21.92
N ARG A 539 -18.79 -2.81 -23.20
CA ARG A 539 -19.86 -3.52 -23.95
C ARG A 539 -19.84 -5.06 -23.94
N PHE A 540 -18.82 -5.65 -23.34
CA PHE A 540 -18.61 -7.07 -23.10
C PHE A 540 -19.07 -7.52 -21.68
N GLY A 541 -19.90 -6.73 -21.01
CA GLY A 541 -20.59 -7.13 -19.77
C GLY A 541 -19.74 -7.14 -18.50
N ALA A 542 -18.56 -6.51 -18.53
CA ALA A 542 -17.63 -6.40 -17.40
C ALA A 542 -16.73 -5.17 -17.54
N SER A 543 -16.34 -4.58 -16.41
CA SER A 543 -15.35 -3.49 -16.35
C SER A 543 -13.92 -4.05 -16.42
N ILE A 544 -12.93 -3.22 -16.74
CA ILE A 544 -11.50 -3.62 -16.73
C ILE A 544 -11.08 -4.22 -15.38
N TRP A 545 -11.63 -3.70 -14.28
CA TRP A 545 -11.33 -4.15 -12.92
C TRP A 545 -11.88 -5.55 -12.66
N ASP A 546 -13.05 -5.89 -13.20
CA ASP A 546 -13.62 -7.22 -13.06
C ASP A 546 -12.71 -8.30 -13.66
N TYR A 547 -12.08 -8.00 -14.80
CA TYR A 547 -11.09 -8.89 -15.40
C TYR A 547 -9.83 -9.00 -14.56
N TYR A 548 -9.25 -7.88 -14.11
CA TYR A 548 -7.98 -7.91 -13.38
C TYR A 548 -8.12 -8.59 -12.02
N VAL A 549 -9.24 -8.37 -11.32
CA VAL A 549 -9.56 -9.08 -10.08
C VAL A 549 -9.74 -10.57 -10.34
N GLU A 550 -10.35 -10.96 -11.47
CA GLU A 550 -10.49 -12.37 -11.84
C GLU A 550 -9.14 -13.00 -12.18
N TYR A 551 -8.30 -12.34 -12.98
CA TYR A 551 -6.97 -12.83 -13.35
C TYR A 551 -6.10 -13.03 -12.13
N ALA A 552 -6.10 -12.08 -11.18
CA ALA A 552 -5.36 -12.20 -9.93
C ALA A 552 -5.77 -13.44 -9.12
N LYS A 553 -7.05 -13.85 -9.17
CA LYS A 553 -7.55 -15.06 -8.51
C LYS A 553 -7.18 -16.35 -9.24
N CYS A 554 -6.76 -16.25 -10.50
CA CYS A 554 -6.46 -17.39 -11.37
C CYS A 554 -4.95 -17.57 -11.64
N LEU A 555 -4.08 -16.75 -11.05
CA LEU A 555 -2.62 -16.81 -11.26
C LEU A 555 -2.01 -18.18 -10.93
N ASP A 556 -2.56 -18.88 -9.93
CA ASP A 556 -2.05 -20.18 -9.49
C ASP A 556 -2.59 -21.36 -10.32
N LEU A 557 -3.48 -21.11 -11.29
CA LEU A 557 -4.03 -22.16 -12.13
C LEU A 557 -3.01 -22.54 -13.22
N PRO A 558 -2.56 -23.81 -13.31
CA PRO A 558 -1.52 -24.21 -14.27
C PRO A 558 -1.94 -24.05 -15.73
N GLN A 559 -3.24 -23.92 -15.99
CA GLN A 559 -3.81 -23.66 -17.31
C GLN A 559 -3.94 -22.16 -17.65
N VAL A 560 -3.63 -21.24 -16.73
CA VAL A 560 -3.75 -19.79 -16.93
C VAL A 560 -2.38 -19.14 -16.90
N LEU A 561 -2.06 -18.39 -17.96
CA LEU A 561 -0.89 -17.53 -18.02
C LEU A 561 -1.34 -16.08 -18.07
N VAL A 562 -0.98 -15.29 -17.06
CA VAL A 562 -1.24 -13.84 -17.06
C VAL A 562 0.05 -13.12 -17.43
N VAL A 563 -0.02 -12.27 -18.45
CA VAL A 563 1.13 -11.54 -18.98
C VAL A 563 0.92 -10.04 -18.75
N CYS A 564 1.96 -9.36 -18.29
CA CYS A 564 1.99 -7.90 -18.24
C CYS A 564 2.37 -7.34 -19.62
N PHE A 565 1.54 -6.48 -20.19
CA PHE A 565 1.76 -5.92 -21.52
C PHE A 565 3.03 -5.06 -21.55
N GLU A 566 3.29 -4.29 -20.50
CA GLU A 566 4.45 -3.41 -20.38
C GLU A 566 5.77 -4.22 -20.35
N ASP A 567 5.76 -5.41 -19.75
CA ASP A 567 6.92 -6.31 -19.76
C ASP A 567 7.18 -6.88 -21.16
N LEU A 568 6.13 -7.14 -21.94
CA LEU A 568 6.28 -7.54 -23.35
C LEU A 568 6.86 -6.42 -24.21
N ASP A 569 6.40 -5.18 -24.00
CA ASP A 569 6.83 -4.00 -24.74
C ASP A 569 8.30 -3.67 -24.45
N ALA A 570 8.70 -3.69 -23.18
CA ALA A 570 10.10 -3.45 -22.78
C ALA A 570 11.08 -4.48 -23.38
N ASN A 571 10.66 -5.73 -23.53
CA ASN A 571 11.47 -6.77 -24.17
C ASN A 571 11.65 -6.54 -25.68
N LEU A 572 10.71 -5.84 -26.34
CA LEU A 572 10.84 -5.48 -27.76
C LEU A 572 11.82 -4.31 -27.96
N GLU A 573 11.83 -3.32 -27.06
CA GLU A 573 12.77 -2.19 -27.10
C GLU A 573 14.24 -2.65 -26.92
N GLY A 574 14.48 -3.69 -26.11
CA GLY A 574 15.81 -4.28 -25.95
C GLY A 574 16.38 -4.93 -27.21
N PHE A 575 15.53 -5.35 -28.16
CA PHE A 575 15.95 -5.98 -29.41
C PHE A 575 16.43 -4.98 -30.47
N GLU A 576 16.05 -3.70 -30.38
CA GLU A 576 16.55 -2.67 -31.31
C GLU A 576 18.06 -2.35 -31.10
N GLY A 577 18.66 -2.84 -30.01
CA GLY A 577 20.08 -2.68 -29.68
C GLY A 577 20.98 -3.89 -29.98
N SER A 578 20.43 -5.05 -30.31
CA SER A 578 21.19 -6.28 -30.58
C SER A 578 20.94 -6.76 -32.00
N THR A 579 21.65 -6.15 -32.95
CA THR A 579 21.97 -6.81 -34.22
C THR A 579 23.38 -7.39 -34.11
N GLU A 580 23.54 -8.43 -33.28
CA GLU A 580 24.64 -9.41 -33.35
C GLU A 580 24.11 -10.81 -33.03
#